data_AF-B0P6D8-F1
#
_entry.id   AF-B0P6D8-F1
#
_cell.length_a   1.000
_cell.length_b   1.000
_cell.length_c   1.000
_cell.angle_alpha   90.00
_cell.angle_beta   90.00
_cell.angle_gamma   90.00
#
_symmetry.space_group_name_H-M   'P 1'
#
loop_
_entity.id
_entity.type
_entity.pdbx_description
1 polymer ?
#
loop_
_entity_poly.entity_id
_entity_poly.type
_entity_poly.pdbx_seq_one_letter_code
_entity_poly.pdbx_strand_id
1 'polypeptide(L)'
;MNMKKVLCAMLAGATVLSMSAVSVFAQWAYDGDGEVTNDVPNQFSWGGLGASSSFTLDPIRPGSTVYIPLFSTMNDDISAGGIYAISEDITDTDYFKFDLDKDTNGKLVKSITVVDDKKLGDFARTSYLKIQVADTTSTDENKTTGTISFKAKNDLTYYKNKSNQPRSFNGKDSGGTAYKWNKNDEISVKYTMWVSNETVGNDDNPDTGDGIVMDPDANDTNTLIWGDDRAALEFESDDDASKFYAKLSTKSMGDIYTEYGDPADADLWFYDFVGSSTIPSTSRAWLTLGIPWDDNDDYTPDPEACYIYELDADGYLVDVTNKFTYSEDAREIPGWSIQTRTLGTYIVSDTELDVDNSHVDPGETGNGGDVPTTSTPDKNIPNTGSSDMVNVAVMAGVLSLAVAGAVAFRKAK
;
A
#
# COMPACT_ATOMS: atom_id res chain seq x y z
N MET A 1 44.32 11.45 -53.41
CA MET A 1 42.92 11.00 -53.20
C MET A 1 42.55 11.36 -51.78
N ASN A 2 41.52 12.20 -51.62
CA ASN A 2 41.36 13.13 -50.49
C ASN A 2 40.87 12.49 -49.17
N MET A 3 41.61 12.78 -48.09
CA MET A 3 41.31 12.59 -46.67
C MET A 3 40.01 13.30 -46.18
N LYS A 4 39.27 13.95 -47.08
CA LYS A 4 37.95 14.54 -46.84
C LYS A 4 36.79 13.53 -46.99
N LYS A 5 37.00 12.41 -47.68
CA LYS A 5 35.94 11.40 -47.86
C LYS A 5 35.87 10.36 -46.72
N VAL A 6 36.95 10.16 -45.99
CA VAL A 6 36.99 9.19 -44.87
C VAL A 6 36.33 9.78 -43.61
N LEU A 7 36.46 11.10 -43.37
CA LEU A 7 35.81 11.74 -42.23
C LEU A 7 34.28 11.89 -42.40
N CYS A 8 33.79 12.06 -43.64
CA CYS A 8 32.35 12.16 -43.90
C CYS A 8 31.61 10.82 -43.76
N ALA A 9 32.30 9.68 -43.94
CA ALA A 9 31.70 8.35 -43.74
C ALA A 9 31.60 7.95 -42.25
N MET A 10 32.50 8.46 -41.39
CA MET A 10 32.41 8.25 -39.93
C MET A 10 31.44 9.21 -39.23
N LEU A 11 31.11 10.37 -39.83
CA LEU A 11 30.11 11.29 -39.28
C LEU A 11 28.67 11.01 -39.77
N ALA A 12 28.50 10.35 -40.92
CA ALA A 12 27.19 9.91 -41.42
C ALA A 12 26.67 8.63 -40.76
N GLY A 13 27.54 7.86 -40.08
CA GLY A 13 27.17 6.67 -39.30
C GLY A 13 26.88 6.93 -37.82
N ALA A 14 27.13 8.15 -37.32
CA ALA A 14 26.92 8.54 -35.92
C ALA A 14 25.74 9.51 -35.74
N THR A 15 24.94 9.71 -36.78
CA THR A 15 23.78 10.62 -36.78
C THR A 15 22.50 9.92 -37.21
N VAL A 16 22.34 8.62 -36.90
CA VAL A 16 21.00 8.13 -36.53
C VAL A 16 20.74 8.73 -35.16
N LEU A 17 20.23 9.96 -35.19
CA LEU A 17 19.31 10.52 -34.21
C LEU A 17 19.41 9.85 -32.84
N SER A 18 20.40 10.24 -32.03
CA SER A 18 20.24 10.26 -30.57
C SER A 18 19.26 11.36 -30.15
N MET A 19 18.22 11.57 -30.96
CA MET A 19 16.96 12.18 -30.60
C MET A 19 16.00 11.02 -30.27
N SER A 20 16.38 10.15 -29.35
CA SER A 20 15.37 9.45 -28.59
C SER A 20 14.74 10.49 -27.67
N ALA A 21 13.81 11.29 -28.23
CA ALA A 21 12.64 11.62 -27.43
C ALA A 21 12.21 10.26 -26.86
N VAL A 22 12.28 10.08 -25.54
CA VAL A 22 11.73 8.88 -24.92
C VAL A 22 10.28 8.88 -25.36
N SER A 23 9.93 7.99 -26.30
CA SER A 23 8.56 7.87 -26.76
C SER A 23 7.77 7.42 -25.54
N VAL A 24 6.99 8.32 -24.97
CA VAL A 24 6.21 8.02 -23.77
C VAL A 24 5.13 7.03 -24.19
N PHE A 25 5.22 5.82 -23.64
CA PHE A 25 4.32 4.71 -23.85
C PHE A 25 3.18 4.73 -22.82
N ALA A 26 3.49 5.03 -21.56
CA ALA A 26 2.49 5.18 -20.50
C ALA A 26 2.77 6.42 -19.65
N GLN A 27 1.69 7.04 -19.18
CA GLN A 27 1.71 8.24 -18.33
C GLN A 27 1.00 8.05 -17.00
N TRP A 28 0.28 6.95 -16.82
CA TRP A 28 -0.59 6.70 -15.69
C TRP A 28 -0.37 5.30 -15.12
N ALA A 29 -0.59 5.18 -13.83
CA ALA A 29 -0.63 3.91 -13.12
C ALA A 29 -2.10 3.55 -12.94
N TYR A 30 -2.38 2.26 -12.87
CA TYR A 30 -3.73 1.74 -12.76
C TYR A 30 -3.93 1.01 -11.44
N ASP A 31 -5.16 0.93 -10.98
CA ASP A 31 -5.54 0.07 -9.86
C ASP A 31 -5.86 -1.38 -10.31
N GLY A 32 -6.42 -2.17 -9.39
CA GLY A 32 -6.82 -3.55 -9.64
C GLY A 32 -7.94 -3.69 -10.70
N ASP A 33 -8.80 -2.70 -10.81
CA ASP A 33 -10.03 -2.70 -11.60
C ASP A 33 -9.85 -2.07 -12.98
N GLY A 34 -8.72 -1.37 -13.17
CA GLY A 34 -8.27 -0.83 -14.45
C GLY A 34 -8.52 0.66 -14.61
N GLU A 35 -8.88 1.36 -13.54
CA GLU A 35 -8.99 2.81 -13.53
C GLU A 35 -7.63 3.44 -13.20
N VAL A 36 -7.45 4.71 -13.58
CA VAL A 36 -6.26 5.47 -13.18
C VAL A 36 -6.31 5.66 -11.67
N THR A 37 -5.26 5.22 -10.97
CA THR A 37 -5.24 5.27 -9.50
C THR A 37 -4.85 6.65 -8.97
N ASN A 38 -5.52 7.11 -7.91
CA ASN A 38 -5.13 8.28 -7.14
C ASN A 38 -3.91 8.03 -6.23
N ASP A 39 -3.49 6.77 -6.07
CA ASP A 39 -2.28 6.40 -5.34
C ASP A 39 -1.00 6.95 -6.02
N VAL A 40 -1.08 7.25 -7.31
CA VAL A 40 -0.03 7.93 -8.08
C VAL A 40 -0.70 9.13 -8.75
N PRO A 41 -0.89 10.24 -8.02
CA PRO A 41 -1.73 11.35 -8.48
C PRO A 41 -1.13 12.12 -9.65
N ASN A 42 0.19 12.02 -9.83
CA ASN A 42 0.91 12.71 -10.88
C ASN A 42 1.19 11.80 -12.08
N GLN A 43 1.10 12.37 -13.28
CA GLN A 43 1.57 11.70 -14.48
C GLN A 43 3.06 11.38 -14.38
N PHE A 44 3.45 10.19 -14.82
CA PHE A 44 4.86 9.85 -15.03
C PHE A 44 5.18 9.71 -16.52
N SER A 45 6.44 9.40 -16.82
CA SER A 45 6.87 9.07 -18.17
C SER A 45 7.49 7.69 -18.17
N TRP A 46 6.89 6.77 -18.91
CA TRP A 46 7.40 5.43 -19.09
C TRP A 46 7.45 5.08 -20.57
N GLY A 47 8.62 4.69 -21.06
CA GLY A 47 8.86 4.38 -22.47
C GLY A 47 8.76 2.90 -22.82
N GLY A 48 8.33 2.04 -21.89
CA GLY A 48 8.39 0.59 -22.05
C GLY A 48 9.82 0.03 -21.87
N LEU A 49 9.97 -1.26 -22.15
CA LEU A 49 11.28 -1.92 -22.12
C LEU A 49 12.13 -1.51 -23.35
N GLY A 50 13.20 -0.77 -23.10
CA GLY A 50 14.17 -0.30 -24.09
C GLY A 50 15.62 -0.31 -23.58
N ALA A 51 16.54 0.22 -24.39
CA ALA A 51 17.99 0.22 -24.09
C ALA A 51 18.37 0.99 -22.81
N SER A 52 17.53 1.91 -22.34
CA SER A 52 17.67 2.59 -21.05
C SER A 52 16.28 2.80 -20.47
N SER A 53 15.83 1.83 -19.69
CA SER A 53 14.49 1.82 -19.13
C SER A 53 14.52 2.35 -17.71
N SER A 54 13.73 3.38 -17.44
CA SER A 54 13.47 3.84 -16.08
C SER A 54 12.12 4.50 -15.98
N PHE A 55 11.52 4.44 -14.79
CA PHE A 55 10.34 5.23 -14.45
C PHE A 55 10.52 5.87 -13.07
N THR A 56 9.80 6.96 -12.85
CA THR A 56 9.73 7.65 -11.56
C THR A 56 8.28 7.89 -11.20
N LEU A 57 7.88 7.47 -10.00
CA LEU A 57 6.56 7.77 -9.42
C LEU A 57 6.77 8.79 -8.31
N ASP A 58 6.09 9.92 -8.38
CA ASP A 58 6.33 11.08 -7.55
C ASP A 58 5.04 11.90 -7.37
N PRO A 59 4.28 11.73 -6.28
CA PRO A 59 4.47 10.71 -5.24
C PRO A 59 3.86 9.35 -5.64
N ILE A 60 4.09 8.34 -4.81
CA ILE A 60 3.27 7.13 -4.68
C ILE A 60 2.81 6.97 -3.23
N ARG A 61 1.51 6.71 -3.01
CA ARG A 61 0.93 6.58 -1.67
C ARG A 61 1.38 5.28 -0.98
N PRO A 62 1.69 5.31 0.34
CA PRO A 62 1.95 4.10 1.13
C PRO A 62 0.75 3.15 1.13
N GLY A 63 1.01 1.86 1.34
CA GLY A 63 -0.06 0.83 1.38
C GLY A 63 -0.70 0.51 0.02
N SER A 64 -0.41 1.29 -1.02
CA SER A 64 -0.98 1.14 -2.35
C SER A 64 -0.54 -0.13 -3.08
N THR A 65 -1.39 -0.55 -4.04
CA THR A 65 -1.06 -1.56 -5.04
C THR A 65 -1.39 -1.00 -6.42
N VAL A 66 -0.35 -0.74 -7.21
CA VAL A 66 -0.49 -0.08 -8.51
C VAL A 66 0.06 -0.93 -9.65
N TYR A 67 -0.45 -0.70 -10.85
CA TYR A 67 -0.12 -1.45 -12.05
C TYR A 67 0.44 -0.50 -13.12
N ILE A 68 1.64 -0.81 -13.64
CA ILE A 68 2.28 -0.09 -14.74
C ILE A 68 2.41 -1.03 -15.94
N PRO A 69 1.88 -0.70 -17.12
CA PRO A 69 1.99 -1.58 -18.27
C PRO A 69 3.46 -1.71 -18.69
N LEU A 70 3.88 -2.93 -19.05
CA LEU A 70 5.21 -3.20 -19.60
C LEU A 70 5.25 -3.03 -21.12
N PHE A 71 4.15 -3.35 -21.80
CA PHE A 71 4.01 -3.38 -23.25
C PHE A 71 2.62 -2.88 -23.68
N SER A 72 2.47 -2.44 -24.93
CA SER A 72 1.16 -2.06 -25.49
C SER A 72 0.31 -3.30 -25.75
N THR A 73 0.95 -4.37 -26.21
CA THR A 73 0.35 -5.68 -26.48
C THR A 73 1.33 -6.81 -26.18
N MET A 74 0.83 -8.04 -26.10
CA MET A 74 1.65 -9.26 -26.03
C MET A 74 2.41 -9.60 -27.34
N ASN A 75 2.27 -8.80 -28.39
CA ASN A 75 2.88 -9.04 -29.71
C ASN A 75 3.95 -8.00 -30.07
N ASP A 76 4.32 -7.13 -29.13
CA ASP A 76 5.24 -6.03 -29.39
C ASP A 76 6.67 -6.53 -29.59
N ASP A 77 7.38 -5.94 -30.55
CA ASP A 77 8.80 -6.17 -30.78
C ASP A 77 9.63 -5.42 -29.74
N ILE A 78 10.35 -6.15 -28.89
CA ILE A 78 11.21 -5.58 -27.86
C ILE A 78 12.67 -5.74 -28.27
N SER A 79 13.42 -4.64 -28.25
CA SER A 79 14.85 -4.61 -28.60
C SER A 79 15.65 -3.87 -27.51
N ALA A 80 16.21 -4.59 -26.56
CA ALA A 80 16.95 -4.04 -25.42
C ALA A 80 17.96 -5.05 -24.85
N GLY A 81 19.07 -4.58 -24.28
CA GLY A 81 19.98 -5.46 -23.53
C GLY A 81 20.63 -6.60 -24.32
N GLY A 82 20.69 -6.50 -25.66
CA GLY A 82 21.13 -7.59 -26.55
C GLY A 82 20.02 -8.56 -26.95
N ILE A 83 18.82 -8.42 -26.37
CA ILE A 83 17.61 -9.16 -26.71
C ILE A 83 16.86 -8.44 -27.82
N TYR A 84 16.39 -9.22 -28.78
CA TYR A 84 15.33 -8.87 -29.72
C TYR A 84 14.29 -10.00 -29.68
N ALA A 85 13.11 -9.75 -29.13
CA ALA A 85 12.08 -10.75 -28.83
C ALA A 85 10.66 -10.16 -28.93
N ILE A 86 9.65 -11.04 -29.00
CA ILE A 86 8.25 -10.70 -28.77
C ILE A 86 8.03 -10.49 -27.27
N SER A 87 7.24 -9.48 -26.90
CA SER A 87 7.00 -9.09 -25.51
C SER A 87 6.48 -10.21 -24.60
N GLU A 88 5.58 -11.06 -25.09
CA GLU A 88 5.05 -12.23 -24.38
C GLU A 88 6.17 -13.13 -23.81
N ASP A 89 7.20 -13.42 -24.62
CA ASP A 89 8.29 -14.31 -24.21
C ASP A 89 9.15 -13.71 -23.09
N ILE A 90 9.27 -12.37 -23.01
CA ILE A 90 10.12 -11.69 -22.01
C ILE A 90 9.56 -11.86 -20.59
N THR A 91 8.24 -11.92 -20.47
CA THR A 91 7.55 -12.12 -19.19
C THR A 91 7.30 -13.59 -18.86
N ASP A 92 7.54 -14.51 -19.80
CA ASP A 92 7.42 -15.95 -19.58
C ASP A 92 8.59 -16.49 -18.75
N THR A 93 8.24 -17.05 -17.59
CA THR A 93 9.22 -17.59 -16.65
C THR A 93 9.96 -18.83 -17.17
N ASP A 94 9.51 -19.53 -18.21
CA ASP A 94 10.27 -20.62 -18.83
C ASP A 94 11.51 -20.12 -19.59
N TYR A 95 11.46 -18.89 -20.09
CA TYR A 95 12.47 -18.32 -20.98
C TYR A 95 13.30 -17.24 -20.30
N PHE A 96 12.68 -16.42 -19.47
CA PHE A 96 13.33 -15.32 -18.76
C PHE A 96 13.18 -15.46 -17.25
N LYS A 97 14.18 -14.97 -16.53
CA LYS A 97 14.15 -14.82 -15.08
C LYS A 97 13.84 -13.36 -14.77
N PHE A 98 12.78 -13.15 -13.98
CA PHE A 98 12.50 -11.88 -13.35
C PHE A 98 13.27 -11.78 -12.04
N ASP A 99 13.97 -10.66 -11.84
CA ASP A 99 14.69 -10.35 -10.61
C ASP A 99 14.38 -8.92 -10.17
N LEU A 100 14.27 -8.72 -8.85
CA LEU A 100 14.09 -7.41 -8.21
C LEU A 100 15.24 -7.20 -7.24
N ASP A 101 16.06 -6.19 -7.51
CA ASP A 101 17.10 -5.71 -6.62
C ASP A 101 16.68 -4.36 -6.03
N LYS A 102 16.66 -4.29 -4.69
CA LYS A 102 16.18 -3.12 -3.96
C LYS A 102 17.38 -2.36 -3.41
N ASP A 103 17.52 -1.10 -3.78
CA ASP A 103 18.64 -0.26 -3.36
C ASP A 103 18.25 0.56 -2.11
N THR A 104 17.80 1.80 -2.30
CA THR A 104 17.49 2.73 -1.22
C THR A 104 16.13 2.41 -0.62
N ASN A 105 16.03 2.36 0.71
CA ASN A 105 14.78 2.16 1.45
C ASN A 105 13.94 0.96 0.95
N GLY A 106 14.58 -0.16 0.59
CA GLY A 106 13.92 -1.33 0.00
C GLY A 106 12.77 -1.92 0.82
N LYS A 107 12.70 -1.65 2.13
CA LYS A 107 11.56 -2.03 2.98
C LYS A 107 10.24 -1.35 2.61
N LEU A 108 10.29 -0.19 1.94
CA LEU A 108 9.10 0.50 1.43
C LEU A 108 8.51 -0.21 0.20
N VAL A 109 9.25 -1.11 -0.42
CA VAL A 109 8.76 -1.95 -1.51
C VAL A 109 8.35 -3.30 -0.91
N LYS A 110 7.04 -3.54 -0.70
CA LYS A 110 6.55 -4.87 -0.29
C LYS A 110 6.90 -5.89 -1.36
N SER A 111 6.50 -5.63 -2.61
CA SER A 111 6.81 -6.47 -3.77
C SER A 111 6.77 -5.66 -5.07
N ILE A 112 7.50 -6.13 -6.07
CA ILE A 112 7.27 -5.80 -7.48
C ILE A 112 7.27 -7.13 -8.22
N THR A 113 6.19 -7.43 -8.92
CA THR A 113 6.03 -8.66 -9.70
C THR A 113 5.48 -8.33 -11.09
N VAL A 114 5.52 -9.33 -11.97
CA VAL A 114 4.84 -9.26 -13.26
C VAL A 114 3.48 -9.94 -13.12
N VAL A 115 2.45 -9.31 -13.66
CA VAL A 115 1.15 -9.92 -13.90
C VAL A 115 0.94 -9.90 -15.40
N ASP A 116 0.73 -11.06 -15.99
CA ASP A 116 0.50 -11.26 -17.41
C ASP A 116 -1.00 -11.28 -17.74
N ASP A 117 -1.29 -11.23 -19.04
CA ASP A 117 -2.61 -11.41 -19.64
C ASP A 117 -3.74 -10.56 -19.01
N LYS A 118 -3.42 -9.36 -18.52
CA LYS A 118 -4.38 -8.44 -17.91
C LYS A 118 -4.80 -7.35 -18.90
N LYS A 119 -6.04 -6.86 -18.78
CA LYS A 119 -6.53 -5.69 -19.51
C LYS A 119 -6.89 -4.62 -18.49
N LEU A 120 -6.14 -3.52 -18.46
CA LEU A 120 -6.41 -2.35 -17.61
C LEU A 120 -6.42 -1.08 -18.46
N GLY A 121 -7.35 -0.18 -18.15
CA GLY A 121 -7.62 1.02 -18.94
C GLY A 121 -7.91 0.70 -20.40
N ASP A 122 -7.45 1.59 -21.28
CA ASP A 122 -7.64 1.49 -22.74
C ASP A 122 -6.62 0.57 -23.44
N PHE A 123 -5.73 -0.08 -22.69
CA PHE A 123 -4.73 -0.97 -23.28
C PHE A 123 -5.36 -2.25 -23.83
N ALA A 124 -4.70 -2.83 -24.84
CA ALA A 124 -4.93 -4.23 -25.18
C ALA A 124 -4.46 -5.12 -24.02
N ARG A 125 -4.89 -6.39 -24.04
CA ARG A 125 -4.44 -7.36 -23.05
C ARG A 125 -2.91 -7.52 -23.13
N THR A 126 -2.23 -7.31 -22.01
CA THR A 126 -0.77 -7.16 -21.92
C THR A 126 -0.26 -7.47 -20.51
N SER A 127 1.06 -7.40 -20.32
CA SER A 127 1.73 -7.59 -19.03
C SER A 127 1.92 -6.27 -18.30
N TYR A 128 1.85 -6.31 -16.96
CA TYR A 128 2.02 -5.17 -16.07
C TYR A 128 3.04 -5.49 -14.99
N LEU A 129 3.78 -4.47 -14.53
CA LEU A 129 4.41 -4.47 -13.22
C LEU A 129 3.33 -4.21 -12.18
N LYS A 130 3.09 -5.16 -11.29
CA LYS A 130 2.33 -4.96 -10.06
C LYS A 130 3.30 -4.52 -8.98
N ILE A 131 3.15 -3.29 -8.51
CA ILE A 131 3.98 -2.67 -7.48
C ILE A 131 3.14 -2.57 -6.20
N GLN A 132 3.63 -3.13 -5.10
CA GLN A 132 3.01 -3.01 -3.79
C GLN A 132 3.93 -2.24 -2.85
N VAL A 133 3.41 -1.14 -2.29
CA VAL A 133 4.16 -0.25 -1.41
C VAL A 133 3.82 -0.58 0.04
N ALA A 134 4.83 -0.56 0.91
CA ALA A 134 4.61 -0.73 2.34
C ALA A 134 3.88 0.48 2.93
N ASP A 135 3.09 0.24 3.98
CA ASP A 135 2.55 1.33 4.79
C ASP A 135 3.70 2.05 5.51
N THR A 136 3.51 3.34 5.77
CA THR A 136 4.40 4.12 6.63
C THR A 136 3.63 5.22 7.31
N THR A 137 3.96 5.47 8.58
CA THR A 137 3.43 6.58 9.37
C THR A 137 4.33 7.82 9.28
N SER A 138 5.29 7.84 8.34
CA SER A 138 6.19 8.98 8.18
C SER A 138 5.42 10.21 7.70
N THR A 139 5.69 11.34 8.33
CA THR A 139 5.20 12.66 7.92
C THR A 139 6.04 13.27 6.78
N ASP A 140 7.19 12.67 6.50
CA ASP A 140 8.13 13.11 5.48
C ASP A 140 8.06 12.20 4.25
N GLU A 141 8.41 12.76 3.10
CA GLU A 141 8.59 11.97 1.88
C GLU A 141 9.86 11.12 1.94
N ASN A 142 9.74 9.86 1.53
CA ASN A 142 10.83 8.91 1.51
C ASN A 142 11.09 8.38 0.11
N LYS A 143 12.32 8.54 -0.37
CA LYS A 143 12.75 7.97 -1.65
C LYS A 143 13.05 6.48 -1.51
N THR A 144 12.56 5.67 -2.43
CA THR A 144 13.05 4.31 -2.68
C THR A 144 13.49 4.12 -4.14
N THR A 145 14.55 3.33 -4.34
CA THR A 145 15.11 3.04 -5.66
C THR A 145 15.48 1.58 -5.76
N GLY A 146 15.62 1.10 -6.99
CA GLY A 146 16.10 -0.26 -7.26
C GLY A 146 16.12 -0.55 -8.75
N THR A 147 16.41 -1.82 -9.05
CA THR A 147 16.50 -2.34 -10.42
C THR A 147 15.63 -3.58 -10.57
N ILE A 148 14.80 -3.58 -11.61
CA ILE A 148 14.06 -4.75 -12.08
C ILE A 148 14.83 -5.31 -13.28
N SER A 149 15.02 -6.61 -13.35
CA SER A 149 15.76 -7.26 -14.43
C SER A 149 14.98 -8.42 -15.05
N PHE A 150 15.04 -8.50 -16.37
CA PHE A 150 14.57 -9.62 -17.18
C PHE A 150 15.77 -10.28 -17.86
N LYS A 151 16.12 -11.48 -17.42
CA LYS A 151 17.34 -12.16 -17.85
C LYS A 151 17.06 -13.45 -18.60
N ALA A 152 17.56 -13.56 -19.82
CA ALA A 152 17.40 -14.76 -20.64
C ALA A 152 18.07 -15.97 -19.97
N LYS A 153 17.32 -17.06 -19.77
CA LYS A 153 17.81 -18.28 -19.11
C LYS A 153 18.73 -19.10 -20.02
N ASN A 154 18.51 -19.05 -21.33
CA ASN A 154 19.28 -19.71 -22.37
C ASN A 154 19.23 -18.91 -23.69
N ASP A 155 20.05 -19.30 -24.66
CA ASP A 155 19.96 -18.79 -26.04
C ASP A 155 18.61 -19.14 -26.67
N LEU A 156 18.06 -18.29 -27.54
CA LEU A 156 16.81 -18.61 -28.26
C LEU A 156 16.90 -19.95 -29.01
N THR A 157 18.06 -20.26 -29.57
CA THR A 157 18.28 -21.50 -30.35
C THR A 157 18.21 -22.78 -29.51
N TYR A 158 18.38 -22.68 -28.18
CA TYR A 158 18.21 -23.80 -27.25
C TYR A 158 16.82 -24.43 -27.35
N TYR A 159 15.81 -23.61 -27.65
CA TYR A 159 14.41 -24.02 -27.66
C TYR A 159 13.94 -24.66 -28.97
N LYS A 160 14.77 -24.66 -30.03
CA LYS A 160 14.41 -25.12 -31.38
C LYS A 160 13.72 -26.48 -31.45
N ASN A 161 14.10 -27.43 -30.61
CA ASN A 161 13.55 -28.79 -30.60
C ASN A 161 12.77 -29.11 -29.32
N LYS A 162 12.38 -28.09 -28.57
CA LYS A 162 11.56 -28.24 -27.36
C LYS A 162 10.09 -28.18 -27.72
N SER A 163 9.23 -28.76 -26.89
CA SER A 163 7.78 -28.67 -27.06
C SER A 163 7.22 -27.30 -26.67
N ASN A 164 7.89 -26.60 -25.74
CA ASN A 164 7.62 -25.21 -25.36
C ASN A 164 8.57 -24.26 -26.10
N GLN A 165 8.30 -24.03 -27.39
CA GLN A 165 9.07 -23.05 -28.15
C GLN A 165 8.57 -21.63 -27.79
N PRO A 166 9.49 -20.68 -27.51
CA PRO A 166 9.14 -19.28 -27.44
C PRO A 166 8.49 -18.83 -28.74
N ARG A 167 7.54 -17.91 -28.66
CA ARG A 167 6.85 -17.41 -29.84
C ARG A 167 7.79 -16.72 -30.81
N SER A 168 8.80 -16.04 -30.29
CA SER A 168 9.90 -15.41 -31.05
C SER A 168 10.68 -16.41 -31.92
N PHE A 169 10.63 -17.72 -31.62
CA PHE A 169 11.26 -18.73 -32.46
C PHE A 169 10.55 -18.89 -33.82
N ASN A 170 9.22 -18.76 -33.83
CA ASN A 170 8.37 -18.98 -35.00
C ASN A 170 7.77 -17.70 -35.58
N GLY A 171 7.87 -16.58 -34.86
CA GLY A 171 6.97 -15.44 -34.97
C GLY A 171 7.35 -14.31 -35.92
N LYS A 172 7.94 -14.55 -37.10
CA LYS A 172 8.16 -13.44 -38.05
C LYS A 172 7.71 -13.69 -39.48
N ASP A 173 7.18 -12.63 -40.09
CA ASP A 173 6.96 -12.51 -41.53
C ASP A 173 8.28 -12.63 -42.31
N SER A 174 8.19 -13.24 -43.48
CA SER A 174 9.34 -13.43 -44.38
C SER A 174 9.96 -12.07 -44.76
N GLY A 175 11.22 -11.84 -44.35
CA GLY A 175 12.02 -10.68 -44.78
C GLY A 175 12.43 -9.68 -43.68
N GLY A 176 11.96 -9.84 -42.44
CA GLY A 176 12.42 -8.99 -41.33
C GLY A 176 13.61 -9.55 -40.54
N THR A 177 14.22 -8.72 -39.69
CA THR A 177 15.29 -9.13 -38.75
C THR A 177 14.85 -10.32 -37.91
N ALA A 178 15.63 -11.39 -37.80
CA ALA A 178 15.26 -12.52 -36.95
C ALA A 178 15.36 -12.15 -35.46
N TYR A 179 14.39 -12.60 -34.65
CA TYR A 179 14.51 -12.53 -33.19
C TYR A 179 15.75 -13.28 -32.71
N LYS A 180 16.32 -12.80 -31.61
CA LYS A 180 17.58 -13.26 -31.07
C LYS A 180 17.72 -12.83 -29.61
N TRP A 181 18.13 -13.76 -28.78
CA TRP A 181 18.77 -13.47 -27.50
C TRP A 181 19.76 -14.59 -27.18
N ASN A 182 20.75 -14.28 -26.37
CA ASN A 182 21.70 -15.22 -25.80
C ASN A 182 21.42 -15.39 -24.32
N LYS A 183 21.90 -16.50 -23.77
CA LYS A 183 21.90 -16.76 -22.34
C LYS A 183 22.56 -15.61 -21.60
N ASN A 184 21.90 -15.16 -20.53
CA ASN A 184 22.30 -14.05 -19.68
C ASN A 184 22.20 -12.65 -20.31
N ASP A 185 21.73 -12.50 -21.55
CA ASP A 185 21.31 -11.18 -22.03
C ASP A 185 20.20 -10.67 -21.09
N GLU A 186 20.23 -9.37 -20.79
CA GLU A 186 19.46 -8.81 -19.66
C GLU A 186 18.92 -7.43 -20.01
N ILE A 187 17.62 -7.23 -19.78
CA ILE A 187 16.96 -5.93 -19.80
C ILE A 187 16.84 -5.46 -18.35
N SER A 188 17.39 -4.29 -18.04
CA SER A 188 17.28 -3.69 -16.70
C SER A 188 16.42 -2.43 -16.74
N VAL A 189 15.53 -2.29 -15.77
CA VAL A 189 14.66 -1.13 -15.54
C VAL A 189 14.98 -0.53 -14.18
N LYS A 190 15.40 0.73 -14.14
CA LYS A 190 15.57 1.44 -12.87
C LYS A 190 14.25 2.04 -12.43
N TYR A 191 13.85 1.81 -11.19
CA TYR A 191 12.71 2.51 -10.61
C TYR A 191 13.18 3.55 -9.60
N THR A 192 12.44 4.64 -9.52
CA THR A 192 12.50 5.59 -8.40
C THR A 192 11.07 5.85 -7.97
N MET A 193 10.81 5.78 -6.67
CA MET A 193 9.50 6.07 -6.11
C MET A 193 9.69 7.01 -4.93
N TRP A 194 8.96 8.11 -4.91
CA TRP A 194 8.88 9.03 -3.78
C TRP A 194 7.62 8.67 -3.00
N VAL A 195 7.81 8.01 -1.88
CA VAL A 195 6.73 7.46 -1.05
C VAL A 195 6.33 8.52 -0.04
N SER A 196 5.11 9.03 -0.15
CA SER A 196 4.57 10.04 0.78
C SER A 196 3.07 9.85 0.98
N ASN A 197 2.67 9.92 2.26
CA ASN A 197 1.27 10.05 2.64
C ASN A 197 0.72 11.39 2.09
N GLU A 198 -0.59 11.44 1.88
CA GLU A 198 -1.25 12.69 1.55
C GLU A 198 -1.17 13.67 2.73
N THR A 199 -0.89 14.94 2.45
CA THR A 199 -0.88 15.98 3.47
C THR A 199 -2.19 16.75 3.39
N VAL A 200 -2.89 16.84 4.51
CA VAL A 200 -4.17 17.54 4.65
C VAL A 200 -4.02 18.69 5.64
N GLY A 201 -4.85 19.71 5.46
CA GLY A 201 -4.85 20.90 6.32
C GLY A 201 -5.96 20.83 7.38
N ASN A 202 -6.21 21.98 7.99
CA ASN A 202 -7.36 22.19 8.86
C ASN A 202 -8.69 22.06 8.10
N ASP A 203 -9.72 21.60 8.79
CA ASP A 203 -11.08 21.38 8.31
C ASP A 203 -11.17 20.42 7.11
N ASP A 204 -10.24 19.48 7.00
CA ASP A 204 -10.25 18.46 5.95
C ASP A 204 -11.13 17.24 6.33
N ASN A 205 -11.53 16.48 5.32
CA ASN A 205 -12.49 15.38 5.43
C ASN A 205 -11.99 14.08 4.78
N PRO A 206 -10.89 13.47 5.26
CA PRO A 206 -10.37 12.22 4.69
C PRO A 206 -11.36 11.05 4.82
N ASP A 207 -11.33 10.11 3.88
CA ASP A 207 -12.16 8.91 3.98
C ASP A 207 -11.61 7.94 5.05
N THR A 208 -12.48 7.06 5.56
CA THR A 208 -12.01 5.94 6.39
C THR A 208 -11.09 5.04 5.56
N GLY A 209 -9.92 4.70 6.12
CA GLY A 209 -8.90 3.89 5.48
C GLY A 209 -7.73 4.69 4.92
N ASP A 210 -7.89 5.99 4.72
CA ASP A 210 -6.86 6.87 4.19
C ASP A 210 -5.78 7.17 5.23
N GLY A 211 -4.52 6.98 4.83
CA GLY A 211 -3.36 7.36 5.62
C GLY A 211 -2.94 8.77 5.26
N ILE A 212 -3.19 9.72 6.16
CA ILE A 212 -2.89 11.14 5.94
C ILE A 212 -1.83 11.66 6.90
N VAL A 213 -1.29 12.82 6.57
CA VAL A 213 -0.44 13.64 7.41
C VAL A 213 -1.17 14.95 7.64
N MET A 214 -1.63 15.17 8.86
CA MET A 214 -2.26 16.42 9.27
C MET A 214 -1.17 17.48 9.45
N ASP A 215 -1.29 18.57 8.69
CA ASP A 215 -0.48 19.78 8.78
C ASP A 215 -1.30 20.89 9.45
N PRO A 216 -1.22 21.02 10.79
CA PRO A 216 -2.10 21.92 11.52
C PRO A 216 -1.79 23.39 11.27
N ASP A 217 -2.86 24.20 11.19
CA ASP A 217 -2.78 25.65 11.24
C ASP A 217 -2.26 26.08 12.61
N ALA A 218 -1.26 26.96 12.62
CA ALA A 218 -0.58 27.40 13.84
C ALA A 218 -1.40 28.45 14.61
N ASN A 219 -1.44 28.33 15.95
CA ASN A 219 -2.25 29.16 16.86
C ASN A 219 -3.76 29.16 16.52
N ASP A 220 -4.27 28.05 16.02
CA ASP A 220 -5.68 27.91 15.65
C ASP A 220 -6.29 26.60 16.18
N THR A 221 -7.62 26.55 16.14
CA THR A 221 -8.36 25.31 16.34
C THR A 221 -8.34 24.52 15.05
N ASN A 222 -7.84 23.30 15.15
CA ASN A 222 -7.70 22.37 14.05
C ASN A 222 -8.74 21.26 14.15
N THR A 223 -9.38 20.96 13.04
CA THR A 223 -10.43 19.94 12.93
C THR A 223 -10.09 18.96 11.82
N LEU A 224 -10.33 17.68 12.05
CA LEU A 224 -10.24 16.64 11.03
C LEU A 224 -11.41 15.67 11.22
N ILE A 225 -12.19 15.43 10.17
CA ILE A 225 -13.38 14.56 10.21
C ILE A 225 -13.20 13.41 9.25
N TRP A 226 -13.29 12.17 9.73
CA TRP A 226 -13.13 10.99 8.88
C TRP A 226 -14.45 10.44 8.40
N GLY A 227 -14.49 10.06 7.11
CA GLY A 227 -15.48 9.14 6.51
C GLY A 227 -16.93 9.45 6.83
N ASP A 228 -17.35 10.69 6.53
CA ASP A 228 -18.72 11.19 6.70
C ASP A 228 -19.21 11.04 8.15
N ASP A 229 -18.62 11.85 9.04
CA ASP A 229 -18.91 11.88 10.47
C ASP A 229 -18.62 10.56 11.23
N ARG A 230 -17.74 9.71 10.69
CA ARG A 230 -17.32 8.50 11.42
C ARG A 230 -16.52 8.84 12.66
N ALA A 231 -15.61 9.81 12.59
CA ALA A 231 -14.92 10.33 13.76
C ALA A 231 -14.46 11.76 13.51
N ALA A 232 -14.26 12.53 14.58
CA ALA A 232 -13.70 13.86 14.49
C ALA A 232 -12.60 14.06 15.52
N LEU A 233 -11.56 14.82 15.14
CA LEU A 233 -10.49 15.26 16.02
C LEU A 233 -10.42 16.78 16.00
N GLU A 234 -10.68 17.41 17.15
CA GLU A 234 -10.59 18.85 17.36
C GLU A 234 -9.44 19.17 18.34
N PHE A 235 -8.51 20.06 17.98
CA PHE A 235 -7.39 20.41 18.86
C PHE A 235 -6.84 21.81 18.62
N GLU A 236 -6.40 22.49 19.69
CA GLU A 236 -5.70 23.78 19.59
C GLU A 236 -4.20 23.54 19.47
N SER A 237 -3.58 24.18 18.48
CA SER A 237 -2.15 24.06 18.17
C SER A 237 -1.36 25.28 18.69
N ASP A 238 -0.04 25.16 18.83
CA ASP A 238 0.84 26.31 19.13
C ASP A 238 1.35 26.99 17.84
N ASP A 239 2.32 27.90 17.98
CA ASP A 239 2.89 28.65 16.87
C ASP A 239 3.88 27.86 16.00
N ASP A 240 4.24 26.62 16.39
CA ASP A 240 5.18 25.74 15.67
C ASP A 240 4.68 24.29 15.71
N ALA A 241 3.40 24.11 15.40
CA ALA A 241 2.73 22.84 15.49
C ALA A 241 3.31 21.82 14.50
N SER A 242 3.75 20.68 15.03
CA SER A 242 4.33 19.63 14.20
C SER A 242 3.27 18.90 13.37
N LYS A 243 3.66 18.41 12.19
CA LYS A 243 2.81 17.48 11.44
C LYS A 243 2.69 16.16 12.17
N PHE A 244 1.57 15.46 12.00
CA PHE A 244 1.41 14.10 12.52
C PHE A 244 0.64 13.22 11.55
N TYR A 245 0.92 11.92 11.59
CA TYR A 245 0.20 10.93 10.81
C TYR A 245 -1.12 10.56 11.48
N ALA A 246 -2.19 10.40 10.71
CA ALA A 246 -3.42 9.84 11.20
C ALA A 246 -4.10 9.00 10.12
N LYS A 247 -4.75 7.92 10.57
CA LYS A 247 -5.52 7.01 9.74
C LYS A 247 -6.60 6.37 10.60
N LEU A 248 -7.86 6.48 10.18
CA LEU A 248 -8.96 5.74 10.81
C LEU A 248 -9.27 4.48 9.99
N SER A 249 -9.20 3.30 10.60
CA SER A 249 -9.71 2.06 10.05
C SER A 249 -10.96 1.62 10.79
N THR A 250 -12.01 1.26 10.05
CA THR A 250 -13.28 0.74 10.59
C THR A 250 -13.44 -0.76 10.34
N LYS A 251 -12.38 -1.42 9.84
CA LYS A 251 -12.40 -2.86 9.57
C LYS A 251 -12.59 -3.65 10.86
N SER A 252 -13.44 -4.67 10.78
CA SER A 252 -13.68 -5.57 11.91
C SER A 252 -12.41 -6.32 12.32
N MET A 253 -12.27 -6.53 13.62
CA MET A 253 -11.19 -7.34 14.20
C MET A 253 -11.77 -8.70 14.59
N GLY A 254 -11.53 -9.72 13.77
CA GLY A 254 -12.14 -11.05 13.94
C GLY A 254 -11.80 -11.74 15.26
N ASP A 255 -10.59 -11.53 15.78
CA ASP A 255 -10.17 -12.10 17.07
C ASP A 255 -10.95 -11.45 18.23
N ILE A 256 -11.18 -10.14 18.19
CA ILE A 256 -11.98 -9.42 19.19
C ILE A 256 -13.45 -9.87 19.15
N TYR A 257 -14.01 -10.06 17.96
CA TYR A 257 -15.35 -10.65 17.82
C TYR A 257 -15.40 -12.04 18.46
N THR A 258 -14.47 -12.92 18.11
CA THR A 258 -14.46 -14.31 18.58
C THR A 258 -14.28 -14.39 20.10
N GLU A 259 -13.43 -13.54 20.67
CA GLU A 259 -13.07 -13.57 22.09
C GLU A 259 -14.11 -12.87 22.98
N TYR A 260 -14.67 -11.74 22.53
CA TYR A 260 -15.50 -10.88 23.38
C TYR A 260 -16.93 -10.70 22.84
N GLY A 261 -17.07 -10.47 21.52
CA GLY A 261 -18.38 -10.17 20.90
C GLY A 261 -19.32 -11.37 20.82
N ASP A 262 -18.88 -12.46 20.19
CA ASP A 262 -19.67 -13.67 19.98
C ASP A 262 -20.18 -14.30 21.29
N PRO A 263 -19.40 -14.38 22.38
CA PRO A 263 -19.90 -14.89 23.66
C PRO A 263 -20.99 -14.03 24.30
N ALA A 264 -21.00 -12.73 24.01
CA ALA A 264 -21.97 -11.78 24.51
C ALA A 264 -23.17 -11.56 23.57
N ASP A 265 -23.15 -12.14 22.36
CA ASP A 265 -24.10 -11.85 21.27
C ASP A 265 -24.15 -10.34 20.94
N ALA A 266 -22.98 -9.70 20.93
CA ALA A 266 -22.83 -8.26 20.80
C ALA A 266 -22.49 -7.83 19.36
N ASP A 267 -23.08 -6.72 18.92
CA ASP A 267 -22.67 -6.01 17.71
C ASP A 267 -21.52 -5.04 18.03
N LEU A 268 -20.43 -5.12 17.26
CA LEU A 268 -19.21 -4.33 17.51
C LEU A 268 -18.87 -3.38 16.35
N TRP A 269 -18.58 -2.13 16.68
CA TRP A 269 -18.10 -1.12 15.75
C TRP A 269 -16.69 -0.65 16.10
N PHE A 270 -15.80 -0.66 15.12
CA PHE A 270 -14.37 -0.44 15.31
C PHE A 270 -13.93 0.95 14.86
N TYR A 271 -13.06 1.56 15.66
CA TYR A 271 -12.41 2.83 15.41
C TYR A 271 -10.92 2.68 15.70
N ASP A 272 -10.19 2.16 14.72
CA ASP A 272 -8.77 1.88 14.84
C ASP A 272 -7.94 3.02 14.25
N PHE A 273 -7.38 3.86 15.13
CA PHE A 273 -6.49 4.93 14.70
C PHE A 273 -5.05 4.43 14.56
N VAL A 274 -4.71 4.03 13.32
CA VAL A 274 -3.44 3.38 13.02
C VAL A 274 -2.28 4.35 13.19
N GLY A 275 -1.20 3.87 13.82
CA GLY A 275 0.07 4.59 13.92
C GLY A 275 0.26 5.46 15.16
N SER A 276 -0.69 5.41 16.11
CA SER A 276 -0.62 6.01 17.47
C SER A 276 0.23 7.28 17.55
N SER A 277 -0.20 8.33 16.85
CA SER A 277 0.51 9.60 16.87
C SER A 277 0.21 10.39 18.14
N THR A 278 1.24 11.00 18.71
CA THR A 278 1.05 12.07 19.70
C THR A 278 0.51 13.30 18.98
N ILE A 279 -0.60 13.84 19.47
CA ILE A 279 -1.22 15.03 18.88
C ILE A 279 -0.46 16.27 19.37
N PRO A 280 0.02 17.15 18.48
CA PRO A 280 0.77 18.36 18.83
C PRO A 280 -0.19 19.47 19.24
N SER A 281 -0.81 19.29 20.41
CA SER A 281 -1.77 20.25 20.97
C SER A 281 -1.26 20.90 22.26
N THR A 282 -1.59 22.18 22.42
CA THR A 282 -1.32 22.97 23.65
C THR A 282 -2.17 22.46 24.83
N SER A 283 -3.34 21.89 24.54
CA SER A 283 -4.25 21.28 25.50
C SER A 283 -4.52 19.81 25.12
N ARG A 284 -5.47 19.13 25.78
CA ARG A 284 -5.87 17.78 25.32
C ARG A 284 -6.83 17.95 24.15
N ALA A 285 -6.58 17.23 23.07
CA ALA A 285 -7.47 17.18 21.92
C ALA A 285 -8.81 16.53 22.30
N TRP A 286 -9.87 16.92 21.62
CA TRP A 286 -11.17 16.26 21.67
C TRP A 286 -11.26 15.27 20.51
N LEU A 287 -11.40 13.99 20.87
CA LEU A 287 -11.73 12.93 19.93
C LEU A 287 -13.21 12.60 20.10
N THR A 288 -13.96 12.62 19.01
CA THR A 288 -15.36 12.18 18.96
C THR A 288 -15.46 10.95 18.08
N LEU A 289 -16.01 9.87 18.63
CA LEU A 289 -16.40 8.69 17.86
C LEU A 289 -17.85 8.91 17.40
N GLY A 290 -18.06 9.02 16.09
CA GLY A 290 -19.38 9.27 15.53
C GLY A 290 -20.27 8.04 15.57
N ILE A 291 -21.58 8.24 15.43
CA ILE A 291 -22.56 7.15 15.46
C ILE A 291 -22.37 6.26 14.21
N PRO A 292 -22.20 4.94 14.37
CA PRO A 292 -21.80 4.10 13.25
C PRO A 292 -22.92 3.54 12.38
N TRP A 293 -24.18 3.74 12.79
CA TRP A 293 -25.40 3.31 12.11
C TRP A 293 -26.21 4.54 11.65
N ASP A 294 -27.03 4.34 10.61
CA ASP A 294 -27.99 5.35 10.14
C ASP A 294 -29.35 5.10 10.82
N ASP A 295 -30.17 6.15 10.92
CA ASP A 295 -31.55 6.10 11.46
C ASP A 295 -32.47 5.16 10.66
N ASN A 296 -32.07 4.79 9.45
CA ASN A 296 -32.80 3.91 8.55
C ASN A 296 -32.30 2.46 8.56
N ASP A 297 -31.35 2.12 9.43
CA ASP A 297 -30.84 0.76 9.54
C ASP A 297 -31.86 -0.17 10.24
N ASP A 298 -31.78 -1.48 9.96
CA ASP A 298 -32.69 -2.48 10.52
C ASP A 298 -32.50 -2.62 12.05
N TYR A 299 -31.38 -2.13 12.58
CA TYR A 299 -31.04 -2.10 14.00
C TYR A 299 -30.26 -0.83 14.36
N THR A 300 -30.78 -0.06 15.31
CA THR A 300 -30.17 1.18 15.82
C THR A 300 -30.13 1.15 17.35
N PRO A 301 -28.97 0.83 17.96
CA PRO A 301 -28.78 0.91 19.40
C PRO A 301 -29.06 2.32 19.96
N ASP A 302 -29.40 2.39 21.25
CA ASP A 302 -29.43 3.66 21.99
C ASP A 302 -27.99 4.09 22.28
N PRO A 303 -27.52 5.23 21.74
CA PRO A 303 -26.14 5.66 21.93
C PRO A 303 -25.77 5.89 23.41
N GLU A 304 -26.73 6.22 24.28
CA GLU A 304 -26.49 6.41 25.71
C GLU A 304 -26.32 5.08 26.47
N ALA A 305 -26.72 3.95 25.86
CA ALA A 305 -26.64 2.62 26.45
C ALA A 305 -25.44 1.78 25.94
N CYS A 306 -24.66 2.31 25.00
CA CYS A 306 -23.49 1.62 24.45
C CYS A 306 -22.30 1.60 25.42
N TYR A 307 -21.47 0.57 25.26
CA TYR A 307 -20.22 0.37 25.97
C TYR A 307 -19.04 0.67 25.06
N ILE A 308 -17.97 1.26 25.58
CA ILE A 308 -16.79 1.64 24.81
C ILE A 308 -15.55 1.04 25.45
N TYR A 309 -14.82 0.26 24.66
CA TYR A 309 -13.59 -0.40 25.06
C TYR A 309 -12.40 0.17 24.30
N GLU A 310 -11.26 0.28 24.96
CA GLU A 310 -9.96 0.59 24.35
C GLU A 310 -9.15 -0.70 24.27
N LEU A 311 -8.61 -1.00 23.08
CA LEU A 311 -7.66 -2.10 22.92
C LEU A 311 -6.29 -1.64 23.42
N ASP A 312 -5.78 -2.30 24.44
CA ASP A 312 -4.48 -1.96 25.02
C ASP A 312 -3.29 -2.52 24.21
N ALA A 313 -2.08 -2.19 24.66
CA ALA A 313 -0.86 -2.62 23.99
C ALA A 313 -0.58 -4.13 24.07
N ASP A 314 -1.20 -4.82 25.03
CA ASP A 314 -1.07 -6.26 25.25
C ASP A 314 -2.15 -7.04 24.48
N GLY A 315 -3.11 -6.33 23.86
CA GLY A 315 -4.17 -6.90 23.03
C GLY A 315 -5.46 -7.19 23.78
N TYR A 316 -5.63 -6.66 24.99
CA TYR A 316 -6.84 -6.86 25.80
C TYR A 316 -7.74 -5.62 25.77
N LEU A 317 -9.04 -5.84 25.94
CA LEU A 317 -10.02 -4.76 26.05
C LEU A 317 -10.06 -4.18 27.46
N VAL A 318 -10.00 -2.85 27.55
CA VAL A 318 -10.22 -2.10 28.78
C VAL A 318 -11.50 -1.29 28.64
N ASP A 319 -12.45 -1.44 29.57
CA ASP A 319 -13.64 -0.61 29.59
C ASP A 319 -13.27 0.86 29.87
N VAL A 320 -13.60 1.72 28.93
CA VAL A 320 -13.38 3.17 28.98
C VAL A 320 -14.68 3.95 28.80
N THR A 321 -15.85 3.30 28.89
CA THR A 321 -17.18 3.89 28.70
C THR A 321 -17.34 5.16 29.53
N ASN A 322 -16.89 5.12 30.80
CA ASN A 322 -16.98 6.25 31.72
C ASN A 322 -16.07 7.46 31.40
N LYS A 323 -15.12 7.32 30.46
CA LYS A 323 -14.25 8.40 30.00
C LYS A 323 -14.89 9.18 28.85
N PHE A 324 -15.88 8.60 28.19
CA PHE A 324 -16.59 9.21 27.09
C PHE A 324 -17.87 9.89 27.57
N THR A 325 -18.34 10.86 26.79
CA THR A 325 -19.64 11.49 27.00
C THR A 325 -20.33 11.61 25.65
N TYR A 326 -21.55 11.07 25.55
CA TYR A 326 -22.38 11.19 24.36
C TYR A 326 -23.02 12.59 24.29
N SER A 327 -23.11 13.14 23.09
CA SER A 327 -23.86 14.36 22.78
C SER A 327 -24.14 14.44 21.27
N GLU A 328 -25.26 15.06 20.91
CA GLU A 328 -25.62 15.35 19.52
C GLU A 328 -25.08 16.71 19.02
N ASP A 329 -24.65 17.61 19.93
CA ASP A 329 -24.41 19.02 19.62
C ASP A 329 -23.20 19.66 20.34
N ALA A 330 -22.48 18.92 21.19
CA ALA A 330 -21.37 19.47 21.96
C ALA A 330 -20.05 19.59 21.18
N ARG A 331 -19.94 18.91 20.03
CA ARG A 331 -18.74 18.78 19.19
C ARG A 331 -19.10 18.89 17.72
N GLU A 332 -18.07 18.85 16.87
CA GLU A 332 -18.22 18.98 15.41
C GLU A 332 -19.17 17.95 14.82
N ILE A 333 -19.15 16.73 15.36
CA ILE A 333 -20.04 15.63 14.96
C ILE A 333 -20.81 15.09 16.18
N PRO A 334 -22.02 14.52 15.99
CA PRO A 334 -22.71 13.80 17.04
C PRO A 334 -21.97 12.50 17.40
N GLY A 335 -21.86 12.19 18.69
CA GLY A 335 -21.23 10.95 19.13
C GLY A 335 -20.62 11.01 20.52
N TRP A 336 -19.71 10.07 20.78
CA TRP A 336 -19.03 9.91 22.07
C TRP A 336 -17.70 10.65 22.08
N SER A 337 -17.56 11.62 22.97
CA SER A 337 -16.38 12.49 23.05
C SER A 337 -15.47 12.16 24.22
N ILE A 338 -14.15 12.20 24.01
CA ILE A 338 -13.10 12.07 25.04
C ILE A 338 -12.01 13.13 24.84
N GLN A 339 -11.36 13.54 25.94
CA GLN A 339 -10.10 14.29 25.87
C GLN A 339 -8.89 13.37 25.85
N THR A 340 -8.08 13.44 24.80
CA THR A 340 -6.90 12.59 24.62
C THR A 340 -5.64 13.36 24.16
N ARG A 341 -4.49 12.70 24.25
CA ARG A 341 -3.21 13.14 23.63
C ARG A 341 -2.72 12.19 22.55
N THR A 342 -3.32 11.01 22.46
CA THR A 342 -2.93 9.92 21.57
C THR A 342 -4.18 9.32 20.97
N LEU A 343 -4.07 8.90 19.72
CA LEU A 343 -5.13 8.12 19.08
C LEU A 343 -4.86 6.63 19.30
N GLY A 344 -5.87 5.92 19.78
CA GLY A 344 -5.82 4.48 20.07
C GLY A 344 -6.81 3.70 19.22
N THR A 345 -7.13 2.48 19.65
CA THR A 345 -8.14 1.65 19.01
C THR A 345 -9.33 1.55 19.95
N TYR A 346 -10.49 2.02 19.51
CA TYR A 346 -11.73 1.99 20.29
C TYR A 346 -12.77 1.07 19.64
N ILE A 347 -13.51 0.35 20.47
CA ILE A 347 -14.58 -0.56 20.07
C ILE A 347 -15.84 -0.12 20.80
N VAL A 348 -16.88 0.22 20.04
CA VAL A 348 -18.22 0.46 20.57
C VAL A 348 -18.98 -0.86 20.50
N SER A 349 -19.64 -1.22 21.59
CA SER A 349 -20.48 -2.41 21.74
C SER A 349 -21.87 -2.02 22.19
N ASP A 350 -22.90 -2.65 21.63
CA ASP A 350 -24.28 -2.47 22.08
C ASP A 350 -24.59 -3.24 23.38
N THR A 351 -23.76 -4.23 23.70
CA THR A 351 -23.90 -5.11 24.87
C THR A 351 -22.61 -5.09 25.70
N GLU A 352 -22.74 -5.21 27.02
CA GLU A 352 -21.58 -5.28 27.92
C GLU A 352 -20.77 -6.55 27.64
N LEU A 353 -19.47 -6.38 27.38
CA LEU A 353 -18.53 -7.46 27.14
C LEU A 353 -17.89 -7.92 28.46
N ASP A 354 -17.67 -9.23 28.59
CA ASP A 354 -16.90 -9.81 29.69
C ASP A 354 -15.40 -9.66 29.44
N VAL A 355 -14.84 -8.52 29.85
CA VAL A 355 -13.41 -8.22 29.68
C VAL A 355 -12.52 -8.79 30.80
N ASP A 356 -13.07 -9.01 31.99
CA ASP A 356 -12.34 -9.47 33.17
C ASP A 356 -11.87 -10.93 33.07
N ASN A 357 -12.62 -11.80 32.36
CA ASN A 357 -12.25 -13.20 32.18
C ASN A 357 -11.10 -13.42 31.18
N SER A 358 -10.69 -12.40 30.43
CA SER A 358 -9.63 -12.54 29.41
C SER A 358 -8.20 -12.43 29.97
N HIS A 359 -8.04 -11.93 31.20
CA HIS A 359 -6.74 -11.86 31.86
C HIS A 359 -6.36 -13.19 32.53
N VAL A 360 -6.00 -14.21 31.73
CA VAL A 360 -5.34 -15.40 32.28
C VAL A 360 -3.90 -15.01 32.64
N ASP A 361 -3.67 -14.65 33.90
CA ASP A 361 -2.32 -14.51 34.46
C ASP A 361 -1.54 -15.82 34.16
N PRO A 362 -0.38 -15.77 33.47
CA PRO A 362 0.45 -16.95 33.23
C PRO A 362 0.94 -17.64 34.52
N GLY A 363 0.65 -17.09 35.70
CA GLY A 363 1.14 -17.54 37.00
C GLY A 363 0.23 -18.45 37.83
N GLU A 364 -1.07 -18.60 37.58
CA GLU A 364 -1.93 -19.39 38.47
C GLU A 364 -2.20 -20.82 37.95
N THR A 365 -1.30 -21.74 38.27
CA THR A 365 -1.67 -23.16 38.39
C THR A 365 -2.57 -23.36 39.60
N GLY A 366 -3.89 -23.22 39.39
CA GLY A 366 -4.94 -23.46 40.38
C GLY A 366 -5.81 -24.67 40.00
N ASN A 367 -5.67 -25.74 40.78
CA ASN A 367 -6.23 -27.07 40.60
C ASN A 367 -7.77 -27.19 40.77
N GLY A 368 -8.41 -28.00 39.92
CA GLY A 368 -9.77 -28.57 40.09
C GLY A 368 -10.82 -27.92 39.20
N GLY A 369 -11.46 -28.57 38.23
CA GLY A 369 -11.87 -29.96 38.12
C GLY A 369 -13.38 -29.98 37.88
N ASP A 370 -13.80 -30.07 36.62
CA ASP A 370 -14.93 -30.91 36.19
C ASP A 370 -15.11 -30.84 34.67
N VAL A 371 -15.12 -32.03 34.06
CA VAL A 371 -15.43 -32.25 32.65
C VAL A 371 -16.95 -32.37 32.51
N PRO A 372 -17.54 -31.76 31.48
CA PRO A 372 -18.61 -32.45 30.77
C PRO A 372 -18.34 -32.56 29.28
N THR A 373 -18.39 -33.81 28.83
CA THR A 373 -18.39 -34.30 27.46
C THR A 373 -19.71 -34.07 26.72
N THR A 374 -19.60 -33.89 25.39
CA THR A 374 -20.58 -34.12 24.29
C THR A 374 -21.72 -33.08 24.16
N SER A 375 -22.06 -32.55 22.98
CA SER A 375 -22.22 -33.22 21.68
C SER A 375 -22.27 -32.19 20.54
N THR A 376 -21.66 -32.52 19.41
CA THR A 376 -21.77 -31.79 18.14
C THR A 376 -23.16 -32.02 17.51
N PRO A 377 -23.77 -30.98 16.91
CA PRO A 377 -24.58 -31.17 15.72
C PRO A 377 -23.90 -30.51 14.52
N ASP A 378 -23.67 -31.32 13.48
CA ASP A 378 -23.27 -30.90 12.15
C ASP A 378 -24.10 -29.71 11.63
N LYS A 379 -23.43 -28.61 11.31
CA LYS A 379 -23.93 -27.67 10.32
C LYS A 379 -22.82 -27.36 9.33
N ASN A 380 -23.00 -27.88 8.12
CA ASN A 380 -22.11 -27.69 6.99
C ASN A 380 -21.76 -26.20 6.79
N ILE A 381 -20.48 -25.88 6.97
CA ILE A 381 -19.84 -24.67 6.46
C ILE A 381 -19.75 -24.84 4.93
N PRO A 382 -20.33 -23.95 4.11
CA PRO A 382 -20.00 -23.93 2.70
C PRO A 382 -18.52 -23.54 2.52
N ASN A 383 -17.77 -24.49 1.98
CA ASN A 383 -16.39 -24.35 1.52
C ASN A 383 -16.27 -23.22 0.48
N THR A 384 -15.77 -22.05 0.89
CA THR A 384 -15.11 -21.10 -0.01
C THR A 384 -13.61 -21.16 0.26
N GLY A 385 -12.91 -21.89 -0.59
CA GLY A 385 -11.48 -22.14 -0.46
C GLY A 385 -10.63 -20.87 -0.56
N SER A 386 -9.91 -20.59 0.52
CA SER A 386 -8.50 -20.16 0.58
C SER A 386 -8.11 -20.20 2.07
N SER A 387 -7.51 -21.28 2.59
CA SER A 387 -6.05 -21.47 2.65
C SER A 387 -5.31 -20.33 3.35
N ASP A 388 -4.92 -20.61 4.60
CA ASP A 388 -3.74 -20.12 5.33
C ASP A 388 -3.32 -18.66 5.15
N MET A 389 -3.71 -17.82 6.11
CA MET A 389 -2.83 -16.82 6.70
C MET A 389 -3.17 -16.72 8.19
N VAL A 390 -2.36 -17.38 9.01
CA VAL A 390 -2.31 -17.17 10.45
C VAL A 390 -1.90 -15.71 10.66
N ASN A 391 -2.86 -14.83 10.97
CA ASN A 391 -2.57 -13.48 11.44
C ASN A 391 -2.12 -13.59 12.90
N VAL A 392 -0.84 -13.90 13.10
CA VAL A 392 -0.17 -13.49 14.33
C VAL A 392 0.13 -12.00 14.18
N ALA A 393 -0.84 -11.18 14.62
CA ALA A 393 -0.61 -9.76 14.85
C ALA A 393 0.29 -9.63 16.09
N VAL A 394 1.60 -9.78 15.90
CA VAL A 394 2.56 -9.21 16.84
C VAL A 394 2.53 -7.70 16.59
N MET A 395 1.91 -6.97 17.52
CA MET A 395 2.19 -5.54 17.76
C MET A 395 3.69 -5.39 18.04
N ALA A 396 4.49 -5.33 16.96
CA ALA A 396 5.90 -4.98 17.03
C ALA A 396 5.98 -3.46 17.02
N GLY A 397 6.46 -2.92 18.13
CA GLY A 397 6.50 -1.49 18.43
C GLY A 397 6.97 -0.60 17.28
N VAL A 398 6.42 0.62 17.31
CA VAL A 398 6.83 1.78 16.54
C VAL A 398 8.36 1.87 16.49
N LEU A 399 8.97 1.36 15.41
CA LEU A 399 10.31 1.75 15.02
C LEU A 399 10.19 3.12 14.37
N SER A 400 10.25 4.17 15.20
CA SER A 400 10.49 5.53 14.74
C SER A 400 11.80 5.54 13.95
N LEU A 401 11.69 5.76 12.64
CA LEU A 401 12.82 6.12 11.79
C LEU A 401 13.22 7.56 12.12
N ALA A 402 13.97 7.75 13.20
CA ALA A 402 14.80 8.95 13.33
C ALA A 402 15.91 8.87 12.27
N VAL A 403 15.68 9.45 11.10
CA VAL A 403 16.74 9.66 10.11
C VAL A 403 17.66 10.76 10.64
N ALA A 404 18.77 10.36 11.25
CA ALA A 404 19.88 11.26 11.55
C ALA A 404 20.57 11.69 10.24
N GLY A 405 20.08 12.77 9.62
CA GLY A 405 20.73 13.43 8.50
C GLY A 405 21.93 14.27 8.95
N ALA A 406 23.11 13.67 9.03
CA ALA A 406 24.36 14.41 9.17
C ALA A 406 24.68 15.19 7.88
N VAL A 407 24.45 16.50 7.88
CA VAL A 407 24.92 17.41 6.82
C VAL A 407 26.10 18.23 7.35
N ALA A 408 27.31 17.90 6.89
CA ALA A 408 28.46 18.80 6.97
C ALA A 408 29.03 19.01 5.56
N PHE A 409 28.61 20.12 4.95
CA PHE A 409 29.10 20.62 3.66
C PHE A 409 30.62 20.84 3.68
N ARG A 410 31.33 20.20 2.75
CA ARG A 410 32.69 20.60 2.37
C ARG A 410 32.61 21.64 1.26
N LYS A 411 32.86 22.90 1.60
CA LYS A 411 33.00 24.02 0.66
C LYS A 411 34.36 23.90 -0.04
N ALA A 412 34.36 23.68 -1.36
CA ALA A 412 35.55 23.81 -2.19
C ALA A 412 35.79 25.29 -2.52
N LYS A 413 37.06 25.70 -2.50
CA LYS A 413 37.58 26.83 -3.27
C LYS A 413 38.27 26.28 -4.50
#